data_AF-A0A9E4CBU8-F1
#
_entry.id   AF-A0A9E4CBU8-F1
#
_cell.length_a   1.000
_cell.length_b   1.000
_cell.length_c   1.000
_cell.angle_alpha   90.00
_cell.angle_beta   90.00
_cell.angle_gamma   90.00
#
_symmetry.space_group_name_H-M   'P 1'
#
loop_
_entity.id
_entity.type
_entity.pdbx_description
1 polymer ?
#
loop_
_entity_poly.entity_id
_entity_poly.type
_entity_poly.pdbx_seq_one_letter_code
_entity_poly.pdbx_strand_id
1 'polypeptide(L)'
;MRRTLSVFIDFDRYGNQSGMRLTFARIRSRASLTYRGTAAVLEGGEIPEENEMESARELEEPLRELSALAEKLHSVRMRRGSLDFDLPEAQVLLDKEGMPTGIARAPRTSAHRLIEECMLAANRAVAEFLADAGGASVFRVHEPPAEENLEGLRAILSKLGLKAPRLEALARPGGFQEVFDAVRG
;
A
#
# COMPACT_ATOMS: atom_id res chain seq x y z
N MET A 1 7.49 27.06 -4.23
CA MET A 1 6.52 26.38 -5.12
C MET A 1 7.27 25.41 -6.02
N ARG A 2 6.70 24.25 -6.33
CA ARG A 2 7.28 23.20 -7.18
C ARG A 2 6.34 22.88 -8.35
N ARG A 3 6.87 22.57 -9.53
CA ARG A 3 6.09 22.07 -10.67
C ARG A 3 5.91 20.56 -10.52
N THR A 4 4.71 20.06 -10.78
CA THR A 4 4.38 18.64 -10.67
C THR A 4 3.54 18.20 -11.86
N LEU A 5 3.62 16.92 -12.19
CA LEU A 5 2.54 16.23 -12.89
C LEU A 5 1.61 15.69 -11.81
N SER A 6 0.34 16.04 -11.87
CA SER A 6 -0.64 15.74 -10.82
C SER A 6 -1.82 14.97 -11.41
N VAL A 7 -2.22 13.93 -10.70
CA VAL A 7 -3.44 13.19 -10.97
C VAL A 7 -4.50 13.60 -9.95
N PHE A 8 -5.68 13.95 -10.44
CA PHE A 8 -6.89 14.15 -9.65
C PHE A 8 -7.79 12.94 -9.89
N ILE A 9 -8.29 12.32 -8.83
CA ILE A 9 -9.10 11.10 -8.90
C ILE A 9 -10.36 11.33 -8.06
N ASP A 10 -11.51 11.06 -8.66
CA ASP A 10 -12.80 11.09 -7.98
C ASP A 10 -13.18 9.66 -7.57
N PHE A 11 -13.62 9.50 -6.32
CA PHE A 11 -14.10 8.23 -5.79
C PHE A 11 -15.57 8.34 -5.38
N ASP A 12 -16.34 7.30 -5.68
CA ASP A 12 -17.69 7.16 -5.14
C ASP A 12 -17.68 6.77 -3.64
N ARG A 13 -18.87 6.71 -3.04
CA ARG A 13 -19.03 6.31 -1.62
C ARG A 13 -18.54 4.90 -1.29
N TYR A 14 -18.36 4.04 -2.30
CA TYR A 14 -17.93 2.64 -2.18
C TYR A 14 -16.43 2.46 -2.44
N GLY A 15 -15.71 3.54 -2.79
CA GLY A 15 -14.28 3.51 -3.10
C GLY A 15 -13.98 3.08 -4.54
N ASN A 16 -14.96 3.13 -5.45
CA ASN A 16 -14.69 2.95 -6.87
C ASN A 16 -14.32 4.30 -7.51
N GLN A 17 -13.34 4.28 -8.40
CA GLN A 17 -12.97 5.44 -9.20
C GLN A 17 -14.12 5.78 -10.16
N SER A 18 -14.56 7.04 -10.12
CA SER A 18 -15.62 7.58 -10.99
C SER A 18 -15.09 8.60 -12.00
N GLY A 19 -13.91 9.16 -11.76
CA GLY A 19 -13.30 10.17 -12.61
C GLY A 19 -11.79 10.27 -12.39
N MET A 20 -11.08 10.74 -13.41
CA MET A 20 -9.65 11.02 -13.34
C MET A 20 -9.28 12.17 -14.26
N ARG A 21 -8.36 13.03 -13.82
CA ARG A 21 -7.73 14.06 -14.66
C ARG A 21 -6.23 14.17 -14.37
N LEU A 22 -5.41 14.04 -15.42
CA LEU A 22 -3.96 14.25 -15.37
C LEU A 22 -3.62 15.66 -15.88
N THR A 23 -2.81 16.43 -15.15
CA THR A 23 -2.38 17.76 -15.59
C THR A 23 -1.05 18.19 -14.97
N PHE A 24 -0.34 19.10 -15.62
CA PHE A 24 0.72 19.86 -14.96
C PHE A 24 0.10 20.81 -13.92
N ALA A 25 0.74 20.92 -12.76
CA ALA A 25 0.31 21.76 -11.66
C ALA A 25 1.51 22.43 -10.96
N ARG A 26 1.21 23.40 -10.09
CA ARG A 26 2.17 24.00 -9.16
C ARG A 26 1.70 23.78 -7.73
N ILE A 27 2.54 23.17 -6.91
CA ILE A 27 2.24 22.93 -5.49
C ILE A 27 3.15 23.75 -4.57
N ARG A 28 2.63 24.09 -3.40
CA ARG A 28 3.41 24.56 -2.25
C ARG A 28 3.04 23.66 -1.08
N SER A 29 3.95 22.75 -0.70
CA SER A 29 3.71 21.90 0.48
C SER A 29 3.50 22.78 1.69
N ARG A 30 2.43 22.52 2.45
CA ARG A 30 2.10 23.26 3.67
C ARG A 30 2.94 22.78 4.86
N ALA A 31 3.24 21.50 4.91
CA ALA A 31 4.04 20.87 5.95
C ALA A 31 4.97 19.80 5.36
N SER A 32 5.97 19.39 6.15
CA SER A 32 6.77 18.19 5.92
C SER A 32 6.42 17.21 7.04
N LEU A 33 5.61 16.20 6.73
CA LEU A 33 5.12 15.24 7.71
C LEU A 33 6.04 14.02 7.79
N THR A 34 6.23 13.49 9.00
CA THR A 34 6.90 12.21 9.22
C THR A 34 5.84 11.10 9.36
N TYR A 35 6.20 9.86 9.02
CA TYR A 35 5.32 8.71 9.27
C TYR A 35 4.98 8.55 10.74
N ARG A 36 5.95 8.87 11.60
CA ARG A 36 5.83 8.85 13.05
C ARG A 36 4.77 9.87 13.47
N GLY A 37 4.95 11.16 13.23
CA GLY A 37 3.98 12.21 13.61
C GLY A 37 2.61 12.02 12.97
N THR A 38 2.53 11.53 11.73
CA THR A 38 1.25 11.24 11.06
C THR A 38 0.49 10.10 11.74
N ALA A 39 1.19 9.01 12.09
CA ALA A 39 0.58 7.91 12.82
C ALA A 39 0.03 8.35 14.18
N ALA A 40 0.62 9.36 14.80
CA ALA A 40 0.21 9.95 16.09
C ALA A 40 -1.20 10.45 16.06
N VAL A 41 -1.41 11.30 15.07
CA VAL A 41 -2.63 12.03 14.87
C VAL A 41 -3.73 11.04 14.48
N LEU A 42 -3.40 10.04 13.65
CA LEU A 42 -4.37 9.05 13.21
C LEU A 42 -4.73 8.02 14.29
N GLU A 43 -3.74 7.48 15.03
CA GLU A 43 -3.90 6.35 15.97
C GLU A 43 -4.16 6.81 17.42
N GLY A 44 -4.02 8.11 17.73
CA GLY A 44 -4.23 8.64 19.08
C GLY A 44 -3.06 8.37 20.04
N GLY A 45 -1.85 8.28 19.52
CA GLY A 45 -0.62 8.04 20.28
C GLY A 45 0.15 9.32 20.65
N GLU A 46 1.04 9.22 21.63
CA GLU A 46 2.05 10.24 21.94
C GLU A 46 3.20 10.18 20.93
N ILE A 47 3.43 11.21 20.13
CA ILE A 47 4.50 11.18 19.14
C ILE A 47 5.24 12.55 19.07
N PRO A 48 6.33 12.73 18.32
CA PRO A 48 7.71 12.64 18.80
C PRO A 48 8.50 13.95 18.51
N GLU A 49 9.05 14.61 19.53
CA GLU A 49 9.53 16.01 19.38
C GLU A 49 8.38 16.97 18.98
N GLU A 50 8.30 18.11 19.65
CA GLU A 50 7.16 19.02 19.62
C GLU A 50 6.78 19.48 18.18
N ASN A 51 7.79 19.65 17.32
CA ASN A 51 7.63 20.16 15.95
C ASN A 51 7.00 19.16 14.96
N GLU A 52 7.28 17.85 15.07
CA GLU A 52 6.71 16.84 14.16
C GLU A 52 5.21 16.69 14.38
N MET A 53 4.79 16.74 15.64
CA MET A 53 3.39 16.56 16.04
C MET A 53 2.56 17.82 15.76
N GLU A 54 3.12 19.02 15.94
CA GLU A 54 2.43 20.28 15.65
C GLU A 54 2.05 20.37 14.16
N SER A 55 3.00 20.08 13.26
CA SER A 55 2.78 20.08 11.81
C SER A 55 1.70 19.08 11.36
N ALA A 56 1.65 17.90 11.99
CA ALA A 56 0.64 16.88 11.69
C ALA A 56 -0.74 17.26 12.25
N ARG A 57 -0.80 17.87 13.44
CA ARG A 57 -2.03 18.35 14.07
C ARG A 57 -2.70 19.45 13.27
N GLU A 58 -1.94 20.38 12.68
CA GLU A 58 -2.51 21.39 11.77
C GLU A 58 -3.24 20.80 10.56
N LEU A 59 -2.92 19.55 10.21
CA LEU A 59 -3.49 18.82 9.07
C LEU A 59 -4.31 17.61 9.51
N GLU A 60 -4.74 17.54 10.78
CA GLU A 60 -5.44 16.37 11.32
C GLU A 60 -6.70 16.03 10.54
N GLU A 61 -7.57 17.02 10.31
CA GLU A 61 -8.83 16.82 9.58
C GLU A 61 -8.61 16.23 8.16
N PRO A 62 -7.80 16.84 7.26
CA PRO A 62 -7.55 16.25 5.95
C PRO A 62 -6.80 14.91 6.02
N LEU A 63 -5.94 14.68 7.03
CA LEU A 63 -5.30 13.38 7.23
C LEU A 63 -6.32 12.29 7.61
N ARG A 64 -7.30 12.60 8.46
CA ARG A 64 -8.38 11.67 8.83
C ARG A 64 -9.28 11.35 7.64
N GLU A 65 -9.62 12.34 6.82
CA GLU A 65 -10.38 12.12 5.58
C GLU A 65 -9.63 11.19 4.61
N LEU A 66 -8.33 11.45 4.40
CA LEU A 66 -7.48 10.61 3.57
C LEU A 66 -7.32 9.20 4.14
N SER A 67 -7.19 9.05 5.46
CA SER A 67 -7.12 7.76 6.14
C SER A 67 -8.39 6.95 5.92
N ALA A 68 -9.57 7.58 6.08
CA ALA A 68 -10.85 6.93 5.86
C ALA A 68 -11.04 6.50 4.39
N LEU A 69 -10.52 7.29 3.43
CA LEU A 69 -10.48 6.89 2.03
C LEU A 69 -9.54 5.69 1.82
N ALA A 70 -8.32 5.75 2.36
CA ALA A 70 -7.32 4.68 2.24
C ALA A 70 -7.84 3.34 2.78
N GLU A 71 -8.53 3.33 3.93
CA GLU A 71 -9.16 2.13 4.48
C GLU A 71 -10.23 1.56 3.55
N LYS A 72 -11.04 2.42 2.91
CA LYS A 72 -12.02 1.98 1.92
C LYS A 72 -11.35 1.36 0.70
N LEU A 73 -10.32 2.02 0.16
CA LEU A 73 -9.55 1.53 -0.99
C LEU A 73 -8.89 0.18 -0.68
N HIS A 74 -8.30 0.05 0.50
CA HIS A 74 -7.76 -1.20 1.00
C HIS A 74 -8.84 -2.30 1.04
N SER A 75 -10.02 -2.01 1.59
CA SER A 75 -11.12 -2.98 1.64
C SER A 75 -11.57 -3.44 0.24
N VAL A 76 -11.61 -2.53 -0.73
CA VAL A 76 -11.93 -2.85 -2.14
C VAL A 76 -10.85 -3.74 -2.73
N ARG A 77 -9.58 -3.42 -2.46
CA ARG A 77 -8.40 -4.15 -2.93
C ARG A 77 -8.38 -5.60 -2.40
N MET A 78 -8.64 -5.77 -1.11
CA MET A 78 -8.75 -7.09 -0.47
C MET A 78 -9.94 -7.89 -0.99
N ARG A 79 -11.12 -7.28 -1.17
CA ARG A 79 -12.29 -7.95 -1.78
C ARG A 79 -12.02 -8.42 -3.22
N ARG A 80 -11.13 -7.75 -3.95
CA ARG A 80 -10.70 -8.16 -5.30
C ARG A 80 -9.62 -9.25 -5.28
N GLY A 81 -9.29 -9.78 -4.10
CA GLY A 81 -8.32 -10.86 -3.93
C GLY A 81 -6.87 -10.41 -3.93
N SER A 82 -6.59 -9.15 -3.57
CA SER A 82 -5.19 -8.73 -3.43
C SER A 82 -4.50 -9.43 -2.27
N LEU A 83 -3.19 -9.56 -2.38
CA LEU A 83 -2.35 -10.18 -1.35
C LEU A 83 -1.91 -9.16 -0.32
N ASP A 84 -2.12 -9.47 0.95
CA ASP A 84 -1.61 -8.69 2.08
C ASP A 84 -0.42 -9.40 2.75
N PHE A 85 0.74 -9.21 2.11
CA PHE A 85 2.04 -9.60 2.66
C PHE A 85 2.48 -8.58 3.71
N ASP A 86 1.95 -8.68 4.92
CA ASP A 86 2.54 -8.01 6.09
C ASP A 86 3.82 -8.74 6.51
N LEU A 87 4.84 -8.66 5.65
CA LEU A 87 6.15 -9.21 5.90
C LEU A 87 6.98 -8.21 6.70
N PRO A 88 7.65 -8.63 7.78
CA PRO A 88 8.51 -7.73 8.54
C PRO A 88 9.71 -7.30 7.70
N GLU A 89 9.77 -6.02 7.34
CA GLU A 89 10.95 -5.45 6.72
C GLU A 89 12.04 -5.20 7.77
N ALA A 90 13.31 -5.43 7.41
CA ALA A 90 14.44 -5.20 8.30
C ALA A 90 14.92 -3.74 8.21
N GLN A 91 15.00 -3.07 9.35
CA GLN A 91 15.56 -1.73 9.49
C GLN A 91 16.94 -1.83 10.18
N VAL A 92 17.99 -1.36 9.50
CA VAL A 92 19.32 -1.26 10.09
C VAL A 92 19.37 -0.03 10.98
N LEU A 93 19.75 -0.22 12.25
CA LEU A 93 19.97 0.85 13.21
C LEU A 93 21.40 1.35 13.07
N LEU A 94 21.59 2.66 12.90
CA LEU A 94 22.91 3.29 12.76
C LEU A 94 23.19 4.18 13.98
N ASP A 95 24.45 4.26 14.41
CA ASP A 95 24.90 5.28 15.36
C ASP A 95 25.13 6.65 14.68
N LYS A 96 25.67 7.62 15.44
CA LYS A 96 25.89 8.99 14.97
C LYS A 96 26.97 9.08 13.89
N GLU A 97 27.87 8.10 13.88
CA GLU A 97 28.98 7.96 12.94
C GLU A 97 28.53 7.17 11.68
N GLY A 98 27.29 6.69 11.64
CA GLY A 98 26.71 5.94 10.53
C GLY A 98 27.05 4.44 10.57
N MET A 99 27.55 3.93 11.68
CA MET A 99 27.93 2.52 11.84
C MET A 99 26.72 1.68 12.28
N PRO A 100 26.52 0.47 11.71
CA PRO A 100 25.44 -0.42 12.12
C PRO A 100 25.57 -0.88 13.58
N THR A 101 24.54 -0.62 14.38
CA THR A 101 24.45 -1.03 15.78
C THR A 101 23.46 -2.16 16.02
N GLY A 102 22.55 -2.42 15.07
CA GLY A 102 21.57 -3.50 15.19
C GLY A 102 20.61 -3.57 14.01
N ILE A 103 19.68 -4.52 14.10
CA ILE A 103 18.59 -4.72 13.15
C ILE A 103 17.27 -4.76 13.92
N ALA A 104 16.32 -3.93 13.52
CA ALA A 104 14.96 -3.90 14.04
C ALA A 104 13.96 -4.26 12.94
N ARG A 105 12.71 -4.52 13.34
CA ARG A 105 11.60 -4.59 12.38
C ARG A 105 11.13 -3.19 12.05
N ALA A 106 10.98 -2.87 10.77
CA ALA A 106 10.41 -1.61 10.35
C ALA A 106 8.94 -1.54 10.80
N PRO A 107 8.51 -0.44 11.44
CA PRO A 107 7.12 -0.29 11.86
C PRO A 107 6.22 -0.05 10.65
N ARG A 108 5.11 -0.79 10.55
CA ARG A 108 4.07 -0.58 9.54
C ARG A 108 2.84 0.06 10.18
N THR A 109 2.80 1.39 10.21
CA THR A 109 1.74 2.19 10.85
C THR A 109 0.62 2.58 9.88
N SER A 110 -0.46 3.18 10.41
CA SER A 110 -1.54 3.79 9.62
C SER A 110 -1.02 4.77 8.56
N ALA A 111 0.00 5.57 8.89
CA ALA A 111 0.61 6.52 7.96
C ALA A 111 1.25 5.84 6.74
N HIS A 112 1.89 4.68 6.93
CA HIS A 112 2.47 3.90 5.83
C HIS A 112 1.37 3.32 4.93
N ARG A 113 0.30 2.77 5.55
CA ARG A 113 -0.85 2.23 4.80
C ARG A 113 -1.58 3.32 4.00
N LEU A 114 -1.75 4.50 4.60
CA LEU A 114 -2.38 5.65 3.96
C LEU A 114 -1.65 6.04 2.68
N ILE A 115 -0.34 6.27 2.75
CA ILE A 115 0.42 6.68 1.57
C ILE A 115 0.50 5.55 0.53
N GLU A 116 0.58 4.29 0.96
CA GLU A 116 0.58 3.12 0.06
C GLU A 116 -0.70 3.09 -0.78
N GLU A 117 -1.88 3.16 -0.17
CA GLU A 117 -3.16 3.14 -0.88
C GLU A 117 -3.31 4.35 -1.82
N CYS A 118 -2.85 5.53 -1.40
CA CYS A 118 -2.85 6.72 -2.26
C CYS A 118 -1.97 6.52 -3.51
N MET A 119 -0.77 5.97 -3.32
CA MET A 119 0.16 5.71 -4.43
C MET A 119 -0.34 4.60 -5.35
N LEU A 120 -0.95 3.54 -4.80
CA LEU A 120 -1.58 2.48 -5.59
C LEU A 120 -2.73 3.02 -6.45
N ALA A 121 -3.59 3.86 -5.87
CA ALA A 121 -4.67 4.51 -6.60
C ALA A 121 -4.15 5.38 -7.76
N ALA A 122 -3.15 6.22 -7.49
CA ALA A 122 -2.51 7.06 -8.51
C ALA A 122 -1.89 6.24 -9.63
N ASN A 123 -1.10 5.22 -9.30
CA ASN A 123 -0.43 4.37 -10.28
C ASN A 123 -1.43 3.61 -11.16
N ARG A 124 -2.50 3.09 -10.56
CA ARG A 124 -3.58 2.41 -11.29
C ARG A 124 -4.29 3.36 -12.26
N ALA A 125 -4.69 4.53 -11.78
CA ALA A 125 -5.39 5.51 -12.61
C ALA A 125 -4.53 5.94 -13.81
N VAL A 126 -3.22 6.18 -13.58
CA VAL A 126 -2.28 6.50 -14.67
C VAL A 126 -2.10 5.33 -15.63
N ALA A 127 -2.02 4.09 -15.14
CA ALA A 127 -1.92 2.92 -16.00
C ALA A 127 -3.17 2.74 -16.88
N GLU A 128 -4.37 2.91 -16.31
CA GLU A 128 -5.64 2.86 -17.05
C GLU A 128 -5.69 3.98 -18.12
N PHE A 129 -5.33 5.21 -17.77
CA PHE A 129 -5.25 6.33 -18.73
C PHE A 129 -4.29 6.05 -19.89
N LEU A 130 -3.10 5.51 -19.61
CA LEU A 130 -2.10 5.19 -20.64
C LEU A 130 -2.54 4.03 -21.53
N ALA A 131 -3.21 3.02 -20.95
CA ALA A 131 -3.77 1.91 -21.71
C ALA A 131 -4.85 2.38 -22.70
N ASP A 132 -5.75 3.25 -22.25
CA ASP A 132 -6.82 3.82 -23.09
C ASP A 132 -6.28 4.74 -24.19
N ALA A 133 -5.18 5.45 -23.93
CA ALA A 133 -4.53 6.31 -24.91
C ALA A 133 -3.86 5.54 -26.07
N GLY A 134 -3.62 4.23 -25.93
CA GLY A 134 -3.07 3.36 -26.97
C GLY A 134 -1.61 3.63 -27.37
N GLY A 135 -0.91 4.51 -26.64
CA GLY A 135 0.50 4.83 -26.87
C GLY A 135 1.45 3.79 -26.25
N ALA A 136 2.62 3.62 -26.85
CA ALA A 136 3.67 2.77 -26.28
C ALA A 136 4.06 3.28 -24.88
N SER A 137 3.82 2.45 -23.86
CA SER A 137 3.96 2.80 -22.44
C SER A 137 4.62 1.66 -21.67
N VAL A 138 5.29 2.00 -20.56
CA VAL A 138 5.92 1.01 -19.67
C VAL A 138 4.95 0.63 -18.56
N PHE A 139 4.64 -0.65 -18.45
CA PHE A 139 3.77 -1.20 -17.40
C PHE A 139 4.58 -2.06 -16.43
N ARG A 140 4.23 -2.00 -15.15
CA ARG A 140 4.73 -2.94 -14.14
C ARG A 140 3.84 -4.18 -14.15
N VAL A 141 4.25 -5.20 -14.89
CA VAL A 141 3.51 -6.46 -15.04
C VAL A 141 4.10 -7.51 -14.11
N HIS A 142 3.25 -8.18 -13.35
CA HIS A 142 3.58 -9.37 -12.59
C HIS A 142 2.89 -10.56 -13.24
N GLU A 143 3.66 -11.46 -13.85
CA GLU A 143 3.14 -12.66 -14.50
C GLU A 143 2.60 -13.65 -13.45
N PRO A 144 1.59 -14.47 -13.81
CA PRO A 144 1.14 -15.54 -12.93
C PRO A 144 2.28 -16.55 -12.70
N PRO A 145 2.35 -17.17 -11.51
CA PRO A 145 3.34 -18.20 -11.23
C PRO A 145 3.16 -19.42 -12.16
N ALA A 146 4.27 -20.03 -12.55
CA ALA A 146 4.26 -21.24 -13.36
C ALA A 146 3.50 -22.39 -12.67
N GLU A 147 2.80 -23.20 -13.46
CA GLU A 147 1.96 -24.30 -12.97
C GLU A 147 2.75 -25.30 -12.12
N GLU A 148 3.97 -25.63 -12.53
CA GLU A 148 4.90 -26.51 -11.79
C GLU A 148 5.16 -26.01 -10.36
N ASN A 149 5.30 -24.69 -10.17
CA ASN A 149 5.50 -24.10 -8.85
C ASN A 149 4.21 -24.20 -8.00
N LEU A 150 3.05 -24.05 -8.64
CA LEU A 150 1.75 -24.20 -7.97
C LEU A 150 1.51 -25.65 -7.54
N GLU A 151 1.86 -26.62 -8.37
CA GLU A 151 1.81 -28.04 -8.01
C GLU A 151 2.74 -28.37 -6.85
N GLY A 152 3.96 -27.84 -6.87
CA GLY A 152 4.91 -27.95 -5.76
C GLY A 152 4.35 -27.40 -4.45
N LEU A 153 3.71 -26.22 -4.49
CA LEU A 153 3.04 -25.63 -3.33
C LEU A 153 1.90 -26.54 -2.82
N ARG A 154 1.03 -27.05 -3.70
CA ARG A 154 -0.06 -27.95 -3.31
C ARG A 154 0.44 -29.23 -2.65
N ALA A 155 1.55 -29.79 -3.14
CA ALA A 155 2.18 -30.95 -2.54
C ALA A 155 2.69 -30.66 -1.12
N ILE A 156 3.29 -29.48 -0.89
CA ILE A 156 3.72 -29.05 0.44
C ILE A 156 2.53 -28.87 1.38
N LEU A 157 1.50 -28.13 0.95
CA LEU A 157 0.29 -27.90 1.76
C LEU A 157 -0.38 -29.23 2.17
N SER A 158 -0.47 -30.17 1.23
CA SER A 158 -1.07 -31.49 1.49
C SER A 158 -0.25 -32.28 2.52
N LYS A 159 1.09 -32.23 2.45
CA LYS A 159 1.98 -32.86 3.45
C LYS A 159 1.83 -32.24 4.84
N LEU A 160 1.51 -30.95 4.90
CA LEU A 160 1.25 -30.24 6.16
C LEU A 160 -0.18 -30.45 6.69
N GLY A 161 -1.01 -31.26 6.01
CA GLY A 161 -2.40 -31.48 6.40
C GLY A 161 -3.33 -30.30 6.10
N LEU A 162 -2.87 -29.31 5.31
CA LEU A 162 -3.64 -28.13 4.93
C LEU A 162 -4.41 -28.40 3.65
N LYS A 163 -5.64 -27.88 3.58
CA LYS A 163 -6.48 -27.97 2.38
C LYS A 163 -5.86 -27.13 1.26
N ALA A 164 -5.30 -27.78 0.24
CA ALA A 164 -4.76 -27.10 -0.92
C ALA A 164 -5.88 -26.69 -1.90
N PRO A 165 -6.00 -25.39 -2.27
CA PRO A 165 -6.93 -24.96 -3.32
C PRO A 165 -6.62 -25.60 -4.68
N ARG A 166 -7.56 -25.47 -5.62
CA ARG A 166 -7.34 -25.90 -7.01
C ARG A 166 -6.28 -25.02 -7.69
N LEU A 167 -5.61 -25.54 -8.73
CA LEU A 167 -4.55 -24.81 -9.43
C LEU A 167 -5.06 -23.49 -10.03
N GLU A 168 -6.28 -23.48 -10.57
CA GLU A 168 -6.87 -22.27 -11.17
C GLU A 168 -7.13 -21.18 -10.12
N ALA A 169 -7.42 -21.58 -8.87
CA ALA A 169 -7.57 -20.66 -7.76
C ALA A 169 -6.20 -20.10 -7.33
N LEU A 170 -5.18 -20.96 -7.22
CA LEU A 170 -3.81 -20.56 -6.89
C LEU A 170 -3.14 -19.72 -7.99
N ALA A 171 -3.57 -19.83 -9.24
CA ALA A 171 -3.08 -18.96 -10.31
C ALA A 171 -3.51 -17.49 -10.14
N ARG A 172 -4.43 -17.20 -9.20
CA ARG A 172 -4.93 -15.86 -8.90
C ARG A 172 -4.46 -15.41 -7.51
N PRO A 173 -4.19 -14.11 -7.31
CA PRO A 173 -3.80 -13.57 -6.01
C PRO A 173 -4.74 -13.96 -4.85
N GLY A 174 -6.06 -14.01 -5.10
CA GLY A 174 -7.03 -14.38 -4.07
C GLY A 174 -6.87 -15.81 -3.53
N GLY A 175 -6.50 -16.77 -4.37
CA GLY A 175 -6.28 -18.15 -3.92
C GLY A 175 -5.02 -18.31 -3.07
N PHE A 176 -3.99 -17.47 -3.29
CA PHE A 176 -2.85 -17.38 -2.40
C PHE A 176 -3.24 -16.79 -1.04
N GLN A 177 -4.11 -15.77 -1.01
CA GLN A 177 -4.56 -15.16 0.24
C GLN A 177 -5.32 -16.17 1.11
N GLU A 178 -6.18 -17.01 0.51
CA GLU A 178 -6.87 -18.10 1.24
C GLU A 178 -5.87 -19.06 1.93
N VAL A 179 -4.76 -19.39 1.26
CA VAL A 179 -3.70 -20.22 1.85
C VAL A 179 -3.00 -19.49 3.00
N PHE A 180 -2.67 -18.20 2.83
CA PHE A 180 -2.06 -17.40 3.89
C PHE A 180 -2.94 -17.31 5.13
N ASP A 181 -4.23 -17.08 4.94
CA ASP A 181 -5.19 -16.97 6.04
C ASP A 181 -5.34 -18.31 6.78
N ALA A 182 -5.31 -19.44 6.05
CA ALA A 182 -5.36 -20.77 6.64
C ALA A 182 -4.10 -21.14 7.46
N VAL A 183 -2.94 -20.56 7.14
CA VAL A 183 -1.66 -20.83 7.83
C VAL A 183 -1.42 -19.89 9.01
N ARG A 184 -2.04 -18.70 9.02
CA ARG A 184 -1.96 -17.75 10.15
C ARG A 184 -2.78 -18.17 11.38
N GLY A 185 -3.61 -19.22 11.27
CA GLY A 185 -4.45 -19.77 12.33
C GLY A 185 -3.68 -20.57 13.37
#